data_AF-A0A929EDR3-F1
#
_entry.id   AF-A0A929EDR3-F1
#
_cell.length_a   1.000
_cell.length_b   1.000
_cell.length_c   1.000
_cell.angle_alpha   90.00
_cell.angle_beta   90.00
_cell.angle_gamma   90.00
#
_symmetry.space_group_name_H-M   'P 1'
#
loop_
_entity.id
_entity.type
_entity.pdbx_description
1 polymer ?
#
loop_
_entity_poly.entity_id
_entity_poly.type
_entity_poly.pdbx_seq_one_letter_code
_entity_poly.pdbx_strand_id
1 'polypeptide(L)'
;MSSALGNLGGLASLAGISVGSSSSAEENLAILKSREFLWGVIESENIMPILFQDEWDPIKKRWLKEDPDDQPSLWGAYRKFTEDPLLTTSIDRDSGLVTISIQWTDPVLAAKWANKLVERLNTYLRNQAMERSNRNLKYLNEELARSQVAEMQKTIYSLIAEEQKSAMLANTQKEYVFRIVDPAVVPDKKYKPKRLLIVVASMIFGAILAIMFIFFRNAVGNKKNK
;
A
#
# COMPACT_ATOMS: atom_id res chain seq x y z
N MET A 1 -14.09 -25.85 39.32
CA MET A 1 -14.20 -25.91 37.85
C MET A 1 -13.67 -24.59 37.30
N SER A 2 -13.02 -24.64 36.13
CA SER A 2 -12.45 -23.51 35.35
C SER A 2 -11.00 -23.09 35.66
N SER A 3 -10.04 -23.69 34.95
CA SER A 3 -9.04 -22.96 34.15
C SER A 3 -8.17 -23.89 33.28
N ALA A 4 -8.79 -24.72 32.44
CA ALA A 4 -8.08 -25.53 31.44
C ALA A 4 -7.96 -24.80 30.07
N LEU A 5 -7.60 -23.51 30.08
CA LEU A 5 -7.54 -22.66 28.87
C LEU A 5 -6.16 -22.05 28.60
N GLY A 6 -5.13 -22.40 29.38
CA GLY A 6 -3.77 -21.83 29.23
C GLY A 6 -2.81 -22.58 28.31
N ASN A 7 -3.13 -23.81 27.86
CA ASN A 7 -2.12 -24.70 27.27
C ASN A 7 -2.26 -24.98 25.76
N LEU A 8 -3.16 -24.30 25.05
CA LEU A 8 -3.32 -24.49 23.59
C LEU A 8 -2.50 -23.50 22.75
N GLY A 9 -1.90 -22.47 23.35
CA GLY A 9 -1.06 -21.50 22.64
C GLY A 9 0.40 -21.95 22.43
N GLY A 10 0.90 -22.87 23.24
CA GLY A 10 2.32 -23.27 23.24
C GLY A 10 2.71 -24.37 22.24
N LEU A 11 1.73 -25.10 21.67
CA LEU A 11 1.99 -26.21 20.75
C LEU A 11 1.91 -25.81 19.27
N ALA A 12 1.39 -24.63 18.95
CA ALA A 12 1.35 -24.09 17.59
C ALA A 12 2.72 -23.60 17.08
N SER A 13 3.63 -23.23 17.99
CA SER A 13 4.97 -22.73 17.66
C SER A 13 5.97 -23.81 17.24
N LEU A 14 5.73 -25.06 17.63
CA LEU A 14 6.61 -26.20 17.32
C LEU A 14 6.34 -26.83 15.95
N ALA A 15 5.27 -26.40 15.25
CA ALA A 15 4.98 -26.79 13.86
C ALA A 15 5.62 -25.86 12.81
N GLY A 16 6.53 -24.96 13.23
CA GLY A 16 7.34 -24.15 12.31
C GLY A 16 6.60 -22.97 11.64
N ILE A 17 5.34 -22.71 12.00
CA ILE A 17 4.58 -21.57 11.48
C ILE A 17 3.84 -20.91 12.65
N SER A 18 4.58 -20.14 13.43
CA SER A 18 4.02 -19.04 14.23
C SER A 18 4.95 -17.84 14.11
N VAL A 19 4.98 -17.24 12.92
CA VAL A 19 5.48 -15.87 12.72
C VAL A 19 4.46 -14.95 13.40
N GLY A 20 4.93 -14.15 14.36
CA GLY A 20 4.08 -13.33 15.20
C GLY A 20 3.20 -12.36 14.42
N SER A 21 1.90 -12.42 14.68
CA SER A 21 0.84 -11.39 14.59
C SER A 21 0.83 -10.33 13.47
N SER A 22 1.64 -10.39 12.42
CA SER A 22 1.37 -9.68 11.16
C SER A 22 0.67 -10.66 10.23
N SER A 23 -0.61 -10.41 9.97
CA SER A 23 -1.34 -10.98 8.85
C SER A 23 -0.49 -10.89 7.58
N SER A 24 -0.53 -11.92 6.73
CA SER A 24 0.09 -11.86 5.39
C SER A 24 -0.35 -10.62 4.61
N ALA A 25 -1.55 -10.10 4.89
CA ALA A 25 -2.04 -8.84 4.34
C ALA A 25 -1.22 -7.62 4.78
N GLU A 26 -0.81 -7.52 6.05
CA GLU A 26 0.02 -6.40 6.51
C GLU A 26 1.40 -6.41 5.86
N GLU A 27 2.03 -7.58 5.75
CA GLU A 27 3.32 -7.74 5.06
C GLU A 27 3.20 -7.32 3.58
N ASN A 28 2.19 -7.82 2.88
CA ASN A 28 1.95 -7.46 1.48
C ASN A 28 1.67 -5.96 1.30
N LEU A 29 0.96 -5.32 2.23
CA LEU A 29 0.76 -3.87 2.23
C LEU A 29 2.03 -3.08 2.54
N ALA A 30 2.91 -3.60 3.40
CA ALA A 30 4.21 -3.01 3.64
C ALA A 30 5.07 -3.06 2.37
N ILE A 31 5.02 -4.17 1.62
CA ILE A 31 5.69 -4.30 0.32
C ILE A 31 5.07 -3.33 -0.70
N LEU A 32 3.74 -3.20 -0.76
CA LEU A 32 3.06 -2.21 -1.61
C LEU A 32 3.55 -0.78 -1.36
N LYS A 33 3.86 -0.44 -0.11
CA LYS A 33 4.38 0.88 0.28
C LYS A 33 5.90 0.99 0.20
N SER A 34 6.60 -0.10 -0.10
CA SER A 34 8.05 -0.10 -0.16
C SER A 34 8.55 0.76 -1.33
N ARG A 35 9.70 1.39 -1.11
CA ARG A 35 10.37 2.23 -2.10
C ARG A 35 10.64 1.48 -3.41
N GLU A 36 11.18 0.27 -3.32
CA GLU A 36 11.54 -0.55 -4.47
C GLU A 36 10.32 -0.86 -5.34
N PHE A 37 9.21 -1.27 -4.72
CA PHE A 37 7.98 -1.55 -5.43
C PHE A 37 7.40 -0.29 -6.09
N LEU A 38 7.24 0.80 -5.32
CA LEU A 38 6.63 2.03 -5.82
C LEU A 38 7.45 2.69 -6.92
N TRP A 39 8.79 2.68 -6.82
CA TRP A 39 9.65 3.16 -7.90
C TRP A 39 9.42 2.39 -9.19
N GLY A 40 9.37 1.05 -9.12
CA GLY A 40 9.07 0.23 -10.28
C GLY A 40 7.71 0.54 -10.91
N VAL A 41 6.70 0.88 -10.10
CA VAL A 41 5.37 1.32 -10.61
C VAL A 41 5.47 2.70 -11.26
N ILE A 42 6.11 3.66 -10.58
CA ILE A 42 6.26 5.04 -11.05
C ILE A 42 6.95 5.09 -12.41
N GLU A 43 8.02 4.32 -12.58
CA GLU A 43 8.76 4.24 -13.84
C GLU A 43 7.96 3.52 -14.92
N SER A 44 7.39 2.35 -14.62
CA SER A 44 6.68 1.54 -15.62
C SER A 44 5.40 2.20 -16.15
N GLU A 45 4.70 2.97 -15.32
CA GLU A 45 3.49 3.70 -15.71
C GLU A 45 3.77 5.15 -16.14
N ASN A 46 5.05 5.56 -16.22
CA ASN A 46 5.47 6.93 -16.54
C ASN A 46 4.72 7.99 -15.72
N ILE A 47 4.65 7.78 -14.40
CA ILE A 47 3.88 8.63 -13.48
C ILE A 47 4.57 9.98 -13.26
N MET A 48 5.89 10.05 -13.42
CA MET A 48 6.70 11.24 -13.13
C MET A 48 6.17 12.53 -13.81
N PRO A 49 5.99 12.60 -15.15
CA PRO A 49 5.42 13.79 -15.80
C PRO A 49 4.01 14.16 -15.34
N ILE A 50 3.21 13.17 -14.93
CA ILE A 50 1.83 13.39 -14.48
C ILE A 50 1.85 13.99 -13.07
N LEU A 51 2.73 13.47 -12.22
CA LEU A 51 2.82 13.84 -10.82
C LEU A 51 3.42 15.24 -10.60
N PHE A 52 4.30 15.64 -11.51
CA PHE A 52 4.98 16.94 -11.55
C PHE A 52 4.64 17.70 -12.84
N GLN A 53 3.36 17.72 -13.20
CA GLN A 53 2.86 18.36 -14.43
C GLN A 53 3.31 19.82 -14.59
N ASP A 54 3.47 20.55 -13.48
CA ASP A 54 3.85 21.97 -13.48
C ASP A 54 5.34 22.17 -13.80
N GLU A 55 6.13 21.09 -13.76
CA GLU A 55 7.58 21.08 -14.02
C GLU A 55 7.93 20.39 -15.35
N TRP A 56 6.93 19.92 -16.10
CA TRP A 56 7.08 19.15 -17.32
C TRP A 56 6.57 19.91 -18.56
N ASP A 57 7.36 19.95 -19.63
CA ASP A 57 6.93 20.42 -20.94
C ASP A 57 6.27 19.27 -21.73
N PRO A 58 4.93 19.27 -21.91
CA PRO A 58 4.25 18.18 -22.59
C PRO A 58 4.54 18.12 -24.10
N ILE A 59 4.94 19.25 -24.72
CA ILE A 59 5.20 19.34 -26.16
C ILE A 59 6.61 18.83 -26.44
N LYS A 60 7.60 19.34 -25.71
CA LYS A 60 9.01 18.96 -25.88
C LYS A 60 9.38 17.65 -25.17
N LYS A 61 8.49 17.12 -24.33
CA LYS A 61 8.69 15.91 -23.52
C LYS A 61 9.98 15.96 -22.70
N ARG A 62 10.20 17.08 -22.01
CA ARG A 62 11.36 17.29 -21.14
C ARG A 62 10.96 18.09 -19.90
N TRP A 63 11.77 17.99 -18.85
CA TRP A 63 11.63 18.84 -17.67
C TRP A 63 11.92 20.30 -18.02
N LEU A 64 11.20 21.23 -17.39
CA LEU A 64 11.39 22.68 -17.57
C LEU A 64 12.75 23.14 -17.02
N LYS A 65 13.20 22.50 -15.94
CA LYS A 65 14.51 22.71 -15.33
C LYS A 65 15.58 21.94 -16.10
N GLU A 66 16.59 22.66 -16.58
CA GLU A 66 17.69 22.06 -17.35
C GLU A 66 18.73 21.38 -16.45
N ASP A 67 18.95 21.93 -15.25
CA ASP A 67 19.82 21.32 -14.24
C ASP A 67 19.18 20.02 -13.71
N PRO A 68 19.83 18.85 -13.85
CA PRO A 68 19.32 17.58 -13.35
C PRO A 68 19.06 17.56 -11.84
N ASP A 69 19.80 18.33 -11.05
CA ASP A 69 19.64 18.36 -9.58
C ASP A 69 18.36 19.10 -9.16
N ASP A 70 17.88 20.00 -10.01
CA ASP A 70 16.62 20.73 -9.85
C ASP A 70 15.40 19.96 -10.39
N GLN A 71 15.60 18.83 -11.07
CA GLN A 71 14.49 18.05 -11.64
C GLN A 71 13.80 17.20 -10.57
N PRO A 72 12.50 16.89 -10.75
CA PRO A 72 11.81 15.95 -9.88
C PRO A 72 12.52 14.59 -9.82
N SER A 73 12.72 14.08 -8.61
CA SER A 73 13.36 12.79 -8.37
C SER A 73 12.33 11.71 -8.00
N LEU A 74 12.72 10.44 -8.14
CA LEU A 74 11.94 9.29 -7.66
C LEU A 74 11.66 9.36 -6.15
N TRP A 75 12.52 10.02 -5.37
CA TRP A 75 12.27 10.31 -3.96
C TRP A 75 11.16 11.34 -3.77
N GLY A 76 11.11 12.38 -4.61
CA GLY A 76 9.98 13.31 -4.64
C GLY A 76 8.67 12.58 -4.94
N ALA A 77 8.67 11.70 -5.93
CA ALA A 77 7.49 10.91 -6.28
C ALA A 77 7.06 9.97 -5.16
N TYR A 78 8.02 9.25 -4.56
CA TYR A 78 7.76 8.36 -3.42
C TYR A 78 7.11 9.09 -2.25
N ARG A 79 7.58 10.31 -1.91
CA ARG A 79 6.97 11.14 -0.86
C ARG A 79 5.52 11.51 -1.20
N LYS A 80 5.22 11.85 -2.45
CA LYS A 80 3.82 12.08 -2.87
C LYS A 80 2.94 10.83 -2.76
N PHE A 81 3.49 9.62 -2.89
CA PHE A 81 2.72 8.39 -2.66
C PHE A 81 2.51 8.08 -1.17
N THR A 82 3.46 8.43 -0.31
CA THR A 82 3.52 7.93 1.08
C THR A 82 3.21 8.98 2.15
N GLU A 83 3.65 10.22 1.96
CA GLU A 83 3.44 11.34 2.88
C GLU A 83 2.20 12.16 2.51
N ASP A 84 1.99 12.38 1.21
CA ASP A 84 0.73 12.94 0.69
C ASP A 84 -0.28 11.79 0.55
N PRO A 85 -1.57 11.95 0.92
CA PRO A 85 -2.61 10.92 0.85
C PRO A 85 -2.94 10.38 -0.56
N LEU A 86 -2.01 10.40 -1.52
CA LEU A 86 -2.18 9.82 -2.84
C LEU A 86 -2.46 8.32 -2.72
N LEU A 87 -1.62 7.53 -2.04
CA LEU A 87 -1.89 6.11 -1.78
C LEU A 87 -2.29 5.91 -0.31
N THR A 88 -3.49 5.39 -0.10
CA THR A 88 -3.98 5.00 1.22
C THR A 88 -4.40 3.54 1.23
N THR A 89 -4.20 2.88 2.36
CA THR A 89 -4.49 1.46 2.54
C THR A 89 -5.14 1.25 3.89
N SER A 90 -6.22 0.46 3.96
CA SER A 90 -6.84 0.04 5.22
C SER A 90 -7.14 -1.44 5.20
N ILE A 91 -7.03 -2.08 6.37
CA ILE A 91 -7.43 -3.46 6.58
C ILE A 91 -8.60 -3.44 7.55
N ASP A 92 -9.71 -4.02 7.13
CA ASP A 92 -10.79 -4.41 8.03
C ASP A 92 -10.44 -5.78 8.62
N ARG A 93 -10.19 -5.83 9.94
CA ARG A 93 -9.77 -7.05 10.64
C ARG A 93 -10.90 -8.04 10.87
N ASP A 94 -12.16 -7.58 10.81
CA ASP A 94 -13.33 -8.43 11.01
C ASP A 94 -13.67 -9.17 9.71
N SER A 95 -13.62 -8.46 8.58
CA SER A 95 -13.89 -9.06 7.26
C SER A 95 -12.64 -9.59 6.53
N GLY A 96 -11.43 -9.20 6.98
CA GLY A 96 -10.18 -9.46 6.28
C GLY A 96 -10.01 -8.68 4.98
N LEU A 97 -10.91 -7.72 4.69
CA LEU A 97 -10.89 -6.96 3.46
C LEU A 97 -9.80 -5.89 3.50
N VAL A 98 -9.01 -5.85 2.42
CA VAL A 98 -8.01 -4.83 2.19
C VAL A 98 -8.57 -3.82 1.20
N THR A 99 -8.62 -2.55 1.62
CA THR A 99 -8.98 -1.44 0.74
C THR A 99 -7.73 -0.68 0.36
N ILE A 100 -7.48 -0.55 -0.94
CA ILE A 100 -6.40 0.25 -1.52
C ILE A 100 -7.06 1.40 -2.28
N SER A 101 -6.67 2.62 -1.99
CA SER A 101 -7.27 3.82 -2.55
C SER A 101 -6.21 4.76 -3.10
N ILE A 102 -6.49 5.28 -4.30
CA ILE A 102 -5.68 6.30 -4.95
C ILE A 102 -6.47 7.60 -5.02
N GLN A 103 -5.90 8.67 -4.47
CA GLN A 103 -6.44 10.01 -4.57
C GLN A 103 -5.64 10.81 -5.61
N TRP A 104 -6.30 11.17 -6.71
CA TRP A 104 -5.70 12.00 -7.75
C TRP A 104 -6.70 13.00 -8.33
N THR A 105 -6.19 14.05 -8.97
CA THR A 105 -6.99 15.12 -9.57
C THR A 105 -7.84 14.61 -10.74
N ASP A 106 -7.25 13.74 -11.57
CA ASP A 106 -7.97 13.05 -12.65
C ASP A 106 -8.56 11.73 -12.12
N PRO A 107 -9.89 11.58 -12.09
CA PRO A 107 -10.56 10.39 -11.57
C PRO A 107 -10.34 9.14 -12.42
N VAL A 108 -10.07 9.29 -13.73
CA VAL A 108 -9.78 8.16 -14.63
C VAL A 108 -8.40 7.60 -14.31
N LEU A 109 -7.41 8.48 -14.15
CA LEU A 109 -6.06 8.07 -13.76
C LEU A 109 -6.03 7.48 -12.35
N ALA A 110 -6.81 8.02 -11.41
CA ALA A 110 -6.91 7.47 -10.05
C ALA A 110 -7.36 6.00 -10.06
N ALA A 111 -8.45 5.69 -10.77
CA ALA A 111 -8.96 4.34 -10.90
C ALA A 111 -7.97 3.41 -11.63
N LYS A 112 -7.35 3.91 -12.72
CA LYS A 112 -6.32 3.16 -13.45
C LYS A 112 -5.14 2.80 -12.54
N TRP A 113 -4.59 3.76 -11.80
CA TRP A 113 -3.44 3.53 -10.91
C TRP A 113 -3.78 2.58 -9.77
N ALA A 114 -4.96 2.70 -9.16
CA ALA A 114 -5.39 1.79 -8.11
C ALA A 114 -5.43 0.34 -8.59
N ASN A 115 -6.08 0.07 -9.73
CA ASN A 115 -6.09 -1.26 -10.33
C ASN A 115 -4.69 -1.74 -10.69
N LYS A 116 -3.87 -0.86 -11.27
CA LYS A 116 -2.53 -1.22 -11.72
C LYS A 116 -1.57 -1.55 -10.59
N LEU A 117 -1.69 -0.86 -9.46
CA LEU A 117 -0.92 -1.15 -8.25
C LEU A 117 -1.21 -2.57 -7.74
N VAL A 118 -2.47 -2.96 -7.67
CA VAL A 118 -2.85 -4.31 -7.23
C VAL A 118 -2.36 -5.38 -8.20
N GLU A 119 -2.54 -5.16 -9.51
CA GLU A 119 -2.05 -6.05 -10.57
C GLU A 119 -0.52 -6.22 -10.49
N ARG A 120 0.20 -5.10 -10.33
CA ARG A 120 1.66 -5.10 -10.26
C ARG A 120 2.16 -5.75 -8.98
N LEU A 121 1.48 -5.55 -7.85
CA LEU A 121 1.84 -6.17 -6.57
C LEU A 121 1.68 -7.69 -6.64
N ASN A 122 0.55 -8.17 -7.18
CA ASN A 122 0.33 -9.60 -7.43
C ASN A 122 1.43 -10.18 -8.31
N THR A 123 1.80 -9.49 -9.39
CA THR A 123 2.86 -9.93 -10.30
C THR A 123 4.23 -9.94 -9.62
N TYR A 124 4.56 -8.89 -8.87
CA TYR A 124 5.82 -8.74 -8.16
C TYR A 124 6.03 -9.86 -7.13
N LEU A 125 5.04 -10.08 -6.26
CA LEU A 125 5.12 -11.09 -5.21
C LEU A 125 5.09 -12.51 -5.78
N ARG A 126 4.36 -12.73 -6.88
CA ARG A 126 4.39 -14.00 -7.61
C ARG A 126 5.80 -14.30 -8.15
N ASN A 127 6.43 -13.32 -8.80
CA ASN A 127 7.78 -13.50 -9.34
C ASN A 127 8.80 -13.76 -8.21
N GLN A 128 8.70 -13.01 -7.11
CA GLN A 128 9.55 -13.22 -5.93
C GLN A 128 9.35 -14.60 -5.30
N ALA A 129 8.10 -15.08 -5.23
CA ALA A 129 7.79 -16.44 -4.77
C ALA A 129 8.40 -17.50 -5.69
N MET A 130 8.26 -17.35 -7.01
CA MET A 130 8.86 -18.27 -7.99
C MET A 130 10.39 -18.32 -7.90
N GLU A 131 11.03 -17.17 -7.76
CA GLU A 131 12.48 -17.11 -7.58
C GLU A 131 12.93 -17.79 -6.28
N ARG A 132 12.19 -17.58 -5.19
CA ARG A 132 12.43 -18.26 -3.92
C ARG A 132 12.28 -19.77 -4.07
N SER A 133 11.19 -20.23 -4.70
CA SER A 133 10.95 -21.65 -4.95
C SER A 133 12.05 -22.28 -5.79
N ASN A 134 12.50 -21.61 -6.85
CA ASN A 134 13.59 -22.11 -7.68
C ASN A 134 14.90 -22.24 -6.91
N ARG A 135 15.22 -21.28 -6.01
CA ARG A 135 16.40 -21.38 -5.14
C ARG A 135 16.27 -22.55 -4.14
N ASN A 136 15.10 -22.71 -3.54
CA ASN A 136 14.83 -23.81 -2.61
C ASN A 136 14.94 -25.17 -3.31
N LEU A 137 14.32 -25.32 -4.48
CA LEU A 137 14.40 -26.54 -5.28
C LEU A 137 15.86 -26.86 -5.65
N LYS A 138 16.64 -25.86 -6.05
CA LYS A 138 18.07 -26.06 -6.33
C LYS A 138 18.80 -26.61 -5.10
N TYR A 139 18.61 -25.97 -3.95
CA TYR A 139 19.23 -26.41 -2.69
C TYR A 139 18.80 -27.84 -2.30
N LEU A 140 17.50 -28.15 -2.35
CA LEU A 140 16.98 -29.47 -1.99
C LEU A 140 17.50 -30.57 -2.94
N ASN A 141 17.62 -30.29 -4.24
CA ASN A 141 18.20 -31.22 -5.19
C ASN A 141 19.71 -31.46 -4.92
N GLU A 142 20.45 -30.43 -4.55
CA GLU A 142 21.86 -30.56 -4.16
C GLU A 142 22.03 -31.38 -2.88
N GLU A 143 21.18 -31.18 -1.86
CA GLU A 143 21.18 -31.97 -0.63
C GLU A 143 20.74 -33.43 -0.87
N LEU A 144 19.74 -33.66 -1.74
CA LEU A 144 19.31 -35.00 -2.13
C LEU A 144 20.47 -35.80 -2.74
N ALA A 145 21.27 -35.17 -3.60
CA ALA A 145 22.43 -35.80 -4.24
C ALA A 145 23.57 -36.13 -3.26
N ARG A 146 23.65 -35.41 -2.14
CA ARG A 146 24.67 -35.62 -1.09
C ARG A 146 24.23 -36.64 -0.05
N SER A 147 22.93 -36.74 0.21
CA SER A 147 22.38 -37.60 1.24
C SER A 147 22.45 -39.07 0.85
N GLN A 148 23.02 -39.90 1.75
CA GLN A 148 23.11 -41.36 1.57
C GLN A 148 22.09 -42.12 2.42
N VAL A 149 21.33 -41.41 3.27
CA VAL A 149 20.37 -42.01 4.20
C VAL A 149 18.99 -42.02 3.55
N ALA A 150 18.44 -43.21 3.29
CA ALA A 150 17.17 -43.39 2.59
C ALA A 150 15.99 -42.62 3.24
N GLU A 151 15.96 -42.56 4.58
CA GLU A 151 14.93 -41.83 5.31
C GLU A 151 15.04 -40.30 5.10
N MET A 152 16.26 -39.77 5.04
CA MET A 152 16.49 -38.35 4.74
C MET A 152 16.12 -38.01 3.30
N GLN A 153 16.48 -38.87 2.34
CA GLN A 153 16.08 -38.71 0.94
C GLN A 153 14.55 -38.66 0.80
N LYS A 154 13.83 -39.54 1.52
CA LYS A 154 12.35 -39.55 1.53
C LYS A 154 11.77 -38.21 2.01
N THR A 155 12.32 -37.65 3.09
CA THR A 155 11.91 -36.32 3.59
C THR A 155 12.21 -35.23 2.56
N ILE A 156 13.40 -35.24 1.95
CA ILE A 156 13.76 -34.25 0.93
C ILE A 156 12.84 -34.33 -0.30
N TYR A 157 12.48 -35.53 -0.77
CA TYR A 157 11.49 -35.69 -1.85
C TYR A 157 10.13 -35.07 -1.48
N SER A 158 9.68 -35.23 -0.24
CA SER A 158 8.45 -34.60 0.24
C SER A 158 8.53 -33.07 0.19
N LEU A 159 9.66 -32.49 0.62
CA LEU A 159 9.89 -31.05 0.55
C LEU A 159 9.94 -30.53 -0.90
N ILE A 160 10.59 -31.28 -1.80
CA ILE A 160 10.62 -30.97 -3.23
C ILE A 160 9.20 -30.95 -3.81
N ALA A 161 8.38 -31.96 -3.48
CA ALA A 161 7.00 -32.04 -3.95
C ALA A 161 6.14 -30.87 -3.43
N GLU A 162 6.35 -30.47 -2.17
CA GLU A 162 5.68 -29.32 -1.57
C GLU A 162 6.08 -27.99 -2.23
N GLU A 163 7.38 -27.80 -2.49
CA GLU A 163 7.89 -26.61 -3.16
C GLU A 163 7.42 -26.53 -4.62
N GLN A 164 7.41 -27.66 -5.34
CA GLN A 164 6.86 -27.74 -6.71
C GLN A 164 5.36 -27.41 -6.75
N LYS A 165 4.58 -27.92 -5.78
CA LYS A 165 3.16 -27.57 -5.66
C LYS A 165 2.97 -26.07 -5.44
N SER A 166 3.77 -25.47 -4.55
CA SER A 166 3.72 -24.03 -4.26
C SER A 166 4.08 -23.20 -5.49
N ALA A 167 5.15 -23.55 -6.20
CA ALA A 167 5.55 -22.91 -7.46
C ALA A 167 4.47 -23.03 -8.55
N MET A 168 3.83 -24.19 -8.67
CA MET A 168 2.73 -24.41 -9.61
C MET A 168 1.54 -23.48 -9.30
N LEU A 169 1.16 -23.33 -8.04
CA LEU A 169 0.07 -22.44 -7.63
C LEU A 169 0.41 -20.98 -7.91
N ALA A 170 1.63 -20.54 -7.59
CA ALA A 170 2.09 -19.20 -7.89
C ALA A 170 2.06 -18.92 -9.40
N ASN A 171 2.55 -19.82 -10.24
CA ASN A 171 2.59 -19.60 -11.69
C ASN A 171 1.19 -19.54 -12.36
N THR A 172 0.22 -20.29 -11.83
CA THR A 172 -1.11 -20.43 -12.44
C THR A 172 -2.09 -19.33 -12.02
N GLN A 173 -1.91 -18.75 -10.83
CA GLN A 173 -2.83 -17.75 -10.28
C GLN A 173 -2.37 -16.33 -10.62
N LYS A 174 -3.23 -15.54 -11.29
CA LYS A 174 -2.96 -14.11 -11.54
C LYS A 174 -3.09 -13.28 -10.26
N GLU A 175 -4.04 -13.65 -9.41
CA GLU A 175 -4.32 -13.00 -8.13
C GLU A 175 -3.64 -13.76 -6.99
N TYR A 176 -2.30 -13.73 -6.99
CA TYR A 176 -1.49 -14.56 -6.10
C TYR A 176 -1.63 -14.19 -4.62
N VAL A 177 -1.61 -12.89 -4.28
CA VAL A 177 -1.73 -12.43 -2.87
C VAL A 177 -3.04 -11.75 -2.56
N PHE A 178 -3.60 -11.00 -3.50
CA PHE A 178 -4.85 -10.28 -3.34
C PHE A 178 -5.81 -10.66 -4.46
N ARG A 179 -6.90 -11.30 -4.06
CA ARG A 179 -8.08 -11.51 -4.90
C ARG A 179 -8.87 -10.21 -4.97
N ILE A 180 -9.12 -9.70 -6.16
CA ILE A 180 -9.86 -8.46 -6.34
C ILE A 180 -11.33 -8.77 -6.08
N VAL A 181 -11.85 -8.27 -4.96
CA VAL A 181 -13.28 -8.38 -4.63
C VAL A 181 -14.07 -7.32 -5.40
N ASP A 182 -13.56 -6.10 -5.42
CA ASP A 182 -14.15 -4.96 -6.14
C ASP A 182 -13.03 -4.13 -6.81
N PRO A 183 -13.00 -4.04 -8.15
CA PRO A 183 -11.99 -3.24 -8.85
C PRO A 183 -12.27 -1.74 -8.70
N ALA A 184 -11.22 -0.93 -8.79
CA ALA A 184 -11.39 0.52 -8.74
C ALA A 184 -12.08 1.03 -10.01
N VAL A 185 -13.16 1.79 -9.83
CA VAL A 185 -13.91 2.44 -10.91
C VAL A 185 -13.81 3.96 -10.80
N VAL A 186 -14.08 4.66 -11.90
CA VAL A 186 -14.09 6.12 -11.93
C VAL A 186 -15.17 6.62 -10.96
N PRO A 187 -14.83 7.44 -9.94
CA PRO A 187 -15.80 7.89 -8.96
C PRO A 187 -16.86 8.83 -9.57
N ASP A 188 -18.11 8.67 -9.13
CA ASP A 188 -19.25 9.52 -9.53
C ASP A 188 -19.11 10.95 -8.95
N LYS A 189 -18.54 11.07 -7.75
CA LYS A 189 -18.40 12.31 -7.00
C LYS A 189 -16.97 12.52 -6.54
N LYS A 190 -16.56 13.79 -6.49
CA LYS A 190 -15.25 14.19 -5.96
C LYS A 190 -15.15 13.86 -4.48
N TYR A 191 -14.05 13.24 -4.08
CA TYR A 191 -13.77 12.90 -2.69
C TYR A 191 -13.48 14.15 -1.82
N LYS A 192 -12.67 15.08 -2.34
CA LYS A 192 -12.25 16.32 -1.67
C LYS A 192 -12.09 17.48 -2.66
N PRO A 193 -12.20 18.76 -2.21
CA PRO A 193 -12.65 19.17 -0.88
C PRO A 193 -14.19 19.10 -0.75
N LYS A 194 -14.68 18.83 0.47
CA LYS A 194 -16.12 18.87 0.80
C LYS A 194 -16.58 20.34 0.94
N ARG A 195 -16.80 21.02 -0.20
CA ARG A 195 -17.09 22.47 -0.26
C ARG A 195 -18.23 22.90 0.67
N LEU A 196 -19.32 22.14 0.73
CA LEU A 196 -20.44 22.44 1.62
C LEU A 196 -20.04 22.50 3.10
N LEU A 197 -19.23 21.54 3.55
CA LEU A 197 -18.73 21.48 4.92
C LEU A 197 -17.84 22.71 5.23
N ILE A 198 -16.97 23.09 4.28
CA ILE A 198 -16.11 24.27 4.44
C ILE A 198 -16.95 25.55 4.57
N VAL A 199 -17.96 25.72 3.70
CA VAL A 199 -18.82 26.92 3.72
C VAL A 199 -19.58 27.02 5.05
N VAL A 200 -20.20 25.93 5.50
CA VAL A 200 -20.93 25.90 6.79
C VAL A 200 -19.99 26.19 7.97
N ALA A 201 -18.81 25.55 8.00
CA ALA A 201 -17.82 25.81 9.04
C ALA A 201 -17.34 27.27 9.05
N SER A 202 -17.08 27.86 7.87
CA SER A 202 -16.67 29.27 7.76
C SER A 202 -17.77 30.23 8.19
N MET A 203 -19.03 29.92 7.92
CA MET A 203 -20.18 30.74 8.33
C MET A 203 -20.32 30.76 9.85
N ILE A 204 -20.25 29.59 10.49
CA ILE A 204 -20.32 29.47 11.96
C ILE A 204 -19.14 30.20 12.61
N PHE A 205 -17.93 29.99 12.09
CA PHE A 205 -16.72 30.63 12.61
C PHE A 205 -16.78 32.16 12.47
N GLY A 206 -17.26 32.66 11.32
CA GLY A 206 -17.47 34.09 11.09
C GLY A 206 -18.49 34.70 12.05
N ALA A 207 -19.59 34.01 12.34
CA ALA A 207 -20.59 34.47 13.30
C ALA A 207 -20.03 34.58 14.72
N ILE A 208 -19.23 33.60 15.16
CA ILE A 208 -18.58 33.61 16.48
C ILE A 208 -17.59 34.79 16.58
N LEU A 209 -16.75 35.01 15.56
CA LEU A 209 -15.82 36.15 15.52
C LEU A 209 -16.54 37.50 15.54
N ALA A 210 -17.65 37.62 14.82
CA ALA A 210 -18.46 38.84 14.82
C ALA A 210 -19.03 39.15 16.21
N ILE A 211 -19.57 38.14 16.90
CA ILE A 211 -20.08 38.28 18.27
C ILE A 211 -18.95 38.70 19.22
N MET A 212 -17.80 38.03 19.15
CA MET A 212 -16.62 38.32 19.98
C MET A 212 -16.11 39.76 19.76
N PHE A 213 -16.06 40.21 18.51
CA PHE A 213 -15.67 41.57 18.16
C PHE A 213 -16.64 42.62 18.72
N ILE A 214 -17.95 42.36 18.66
CA ILE A 214 -18.97 43.25 19.24
C ILE A 214 -18.78 43.37 20.76
N PHE A 215 -18.57 42.27 21.47
CA PHE A 215 -18.31 42.29 22.92
C PHE A 215 -17.02 43.02 23.28
N PHE A 216 -15.94 42.80 22.53
CA PHE A 216 -14.67 43.49 22.75
C PHE A 216 -14.82 45.00 22.54
N ARG A 217 -15.48 45.41 21.46
CA ARG A 217 -15.76 46.83 21.17
C ARG A 217 -16.58 47.48 22.29
N ASN A 218 -17.59 46.78 22.80
CA ASN A 218 -18.41 47.27 23.90
C ASN A 218 -17.60 47.42 25.19
N ALA A 219 -16.76 46.43 25.55
CA ALA A 219 -15.93 46.49 26.75
C ALA A 219 -14.90 47.63 26.74
N VAL A 220 -14.29 47.92 25.58
CA VAL A 220 -13.35 49.05 25.43
C VAL A 220 -14.08 50.40 25.42
N GLY A 221 -15.23 50.50 24.75
CA GLY A 221 -16.04 51.71 24.73
C GLY A 221 -16.57 52.11 26.12
N ASN A 222 -17.00 51.13 26.93
CA ASN A 222 -17.53 51.39 28.26
C ASN A 222 -16.47 51.85 29.27
N LYS A 223 -15.19 51.52 29.05
CA LYS A 223 -14.07 52.03 29.87
C LYS A 223 -13.71 53.49 29.61
N LYS A 224 -14.14 54.10 28.49
CA LYS A 224 -13.88 55.53 28.18
C LYS A 224 -14.95 56.48 28.73
N ASN A 225 -16.09 55.97 29.18
CA ASN A 225 -17.22 56.75 29.72
C ASN A 225 -17.34 56.67 31.26
N LYS A 226 -16.30 56.21 31.95
CA LYS A 226 -16.13 56.30 33.41
C LYS A 226 -14.91 57.16 33.69
#